data_AF-A0A932PFM5-F1
#
_entry.id   AF-A0A932PFM5-F1
#
_cell.length_a   1.000
_cell.length_b   1.000
_cell.length_c   1.000
_cell.angle_alpha   90.00
_cell.angle_beta   90.00
_cell.angle_gamma   90.00
#
_symmetry.space_group_name_H-M   'P 1'
#
loop_
_entity.id
_entity.type
_entity.pdbx_description
1 polymer ?
#
loop_
_entity_poly.entity_id
_entity_poly.type
_entity_poly.pdbx_seq_one_letter_code
_entity_poly.pdbx_strand_id
1 'polypeptide(L)'
;MTPEVQPKLWHLVLDRPQIDADELAAALEDQVLDWPLDYRTRLLVRRGLESLRDIRGAANYERWLYRSPGLPQFETILAEMFDEVGFPSLRKRVTMTTKPETVEQYLRELGQLVAQPTRLVIGGAIAGILAGYLQRRTEDIDLPDEVPEAIRGLRGQLDQLAQRYGLRLTHFQSHYLPEGWQDRLHSLGTFGRLTVLLVDPYDLFVGKLFSRREKDRDDLRVLAQALDKPKTIAHLAHALNLFADPNLKQAAQENWYILYGEPLPEASA
;
A
#
# COMPACT_ATOMS: atom_id res chain seq x y z
N MET A 1 2.65 -7.40 36.02
CA MET A 1 3.03 -8.04 34.75
C MET A 1 3.29 -6.93 33.76
N THR A 2 4.55 -6.63 33.47
CA THR A 2 4.92 -5.85 32.28
C THR A 2 4.43 -6.63 31.06
N PRO A 3 3.81 -5.97 30.05
CA PRO A 3 3.49 -6.66 28.81
C PRO A 3 4.79 -7.19 28.23
N GLU A 4 4.86 -8.51 28.05
CA GLU A 4 5.92 -9.14 27.29
C GLU A 4 5.89 -8.52 25.89
N VAL A 5 6.97 -7.82 25.52
CA VAL A 5 7.07 -7.18 24.21
C VAL A 5 7.02 -8.30 23.19
N GLN A 6 5.88 -8.45 22.51
CA GLN A 6 5.73 -9.50 21.50
C GLN A 6 6.83 -9.33 20.44
N PRO A 7 7.46 -10.43 20.00
CA PRO A 7 8.51 -10.35 18.98
C PRO A 7 7.98 -9.70 17.70
N LYS A 8 8.84 -8.96 17.00
CA LYS A 8 8.47 -8.19 15.79
C LYS A 8 7.74 -9.03 14.74
N LEU A 9 8.11 -10.31 14.59
CA LEU A 9 7.47 -11.24 13.66
C LEU A 9 5.98 -11.46 13.98
N TRP A 10 5.63 -11.59 15.26
CA TRP A 10 4.25 -11.81 15.68
C TRP A 10 3.39 -10.58 15.46
N HIS A 11 3.88 -9.39 15.80
CA HIS A 11 3.20 -8.12 15.50
C HIS A 11 2.96 -7.96 13.99
N LEU A 12 3.97 -8.29 13.16
CA LEU A 12 3.82 -8.25 11.71
C LEU A 12 2.70 -9.18 11.21
N VAL A 13 2.60 -10.37 11.77
CA VAL A 13 1.65 -11.42 11.33
C VAL A 13 0.26 -11.28 11.94
N LEU A 14 0.12 -10.71 13.13
CA LEU A 14 -1.19 -10.53 13.77
C LEU A 14 -1.85 -9.22 13.33
N ASP A 15 -1.07 -8.14 13.22
CA ASP A 15 -1.66 -6.80 13.18
C ASP A 15 -1.77 -6.21 11.78
N ARG A 16 -1.06 -6.75 10.78
CA ARG A 16 -0.98 -6.13 9.44
C ARG A 16 -1.75 -6.87 8.34
N PRO A 17 -2.80 -6.31 7.73
CA PRO A 17 -3.57 -7.02 6.70
C PRO A 17 -2.70 -7.45 5.50
N GLN A 18 -1.70 -6.66 5.13
CA GLN A 18 -0.67 -7.02 4.14
C GLN A 18 0.72 -6.94 4.78
N ILE A 19 1.61 -7.83 4.35
CA ILE A 19 2.96 -7.97 4.87
C ILE A 19 3.94 -7.82 3.71
N ASP A 20 4.85 -6.88 3.81
CA ASP A 20 5.92 -6.74 2.83
C ASP A 20 6.91 -7.92 2.93
N ALA A 21 7.29 -8.47 1.78
CA ALA A 21 8.19 -9.62 1.73
C ALA A 21 9.61 -9.31 2.27
N ASP A 22 10.11 -8.07 2.14
CA ASP A 22 11.41 -7.68 2.72
C ASP A 22 11.31 -7.51 4.23
N GLU A 23 10.22 -6.92 4.73
CA GLU A 23 9.98 -6.83 6.18
C GLU A 23 9.79 -8.20 6.82
N LEU A 24 9.05 -9.11 6.17
CA LEU A 24 8.90 -10.48 6.68
C LEU A 24 10.26 -11.20 6.70
N ALA A 25 11.05 -11.09 5.63
CA ALA A 25 12.38 -11.69 5.60
C ALA A 25 13.25 -11.19 6.76
N ALA A 26 13.32 -9.88 6.97
CA ALA A 26 14.08 -9.29 8.08
C ALA A 26 13.54 -9.72 9.45
N ALA A 27 12.21 -9.77 9.63
CA ALA A 27 11.60 -10.20 10.89
C ALA A 27 11.83 -11.69 11.18
N LEU A 28 11.86 -12.55 10.15
CA LEU A 28 12.23 -13.95 10.28
C LEU A 28 13.68 -14.12 10.71
N GLU A 29 14.60 -13.34 10.12
CA GLU A 29 16.03 -13.36 10.49
C GLU A 29 16.25 -12.93 11.93
N ASP A 30 15.67 -11.79 12.33
CA ASP A 30 15.72 -11.29 13.71
C ASP A 30 15.18 -12.36 14.68
N GLN A 31 14.04 -12.96 14.34
CA GLN A 31 13.39 -13.95 15.20
C GLN A 31 14.24 -15.20 15.41
N VAL A 32 14.88 -15.76 14.38
CA VAL A 32 15.64 -17.01 14.53
C VAL A 32 16.98 -16.84 15.24
N LEU A 33 17.47 -15.60 15.38
CA LEU A 33 18.64 -15.30 16.19
C LEU A 33 18.35 -15.41 17.70
N ASP A 34 17.09 -15.25 18.10
CA ASP A 34 16.63 -15.39 19.50
C ASP A 34 16.33 -16.86 19.89
N TRP A 35 17.18 -17.79 19.45
CA TRP A 35 17.00 -19.22 19.73
C TRP A 35 17.19 -19.57 21.23
N PRO A 36 16.43 -20.52 21.81
CA PRO A 36 15.46 -21.43 21.20
C PRO A 36 14.06 -20.84 21.00
N LEU A 37 13.44 -21.17 19.88
CA LEU A 37 12.06 -20.80 19.57
C LEU A 37 11.07 -21.86 20.03
N ASP A 38 9.87 -21.45 20.45
CA ASP A 38 8.76 -22.37 20.73
C ASP A 38 8.22 -23.01 19.44
N TYR A 39 7.43 -24.10 19.59
CA TYR A 39 6.85 -24.84 18.46
C TYR A 39 6.05 -23.96 17.50
N ARG A 40 5.20 -23.07 18.04
CA ARG A 40 4.29 -22.25 17.25
C ARG A 40 5.06 -21.18 16.48
N THR A 41 6.10 -20.60 17.08
CA THR A 41 7.00 -19.66 16.41
C THR A 41 7.82 -20.34 15.31
N ARG A 42 8.33 -21.56 15.52
CA ARG A 42 9.02 -22.32 14.45
C ARG A 42 8.08 -22.65 13.28
N LEU A 43 6.83 -23.04 13.57
CA LEU A 43 5.82 -23.26 12.54
C LEU A 43 5.51 -21.97 11.76
N LEU A 44 5.44 -20.83 12.45
CA LEU A 44 5.27 -19.52 11.82
C LEU A 44 6.46 -19.19 10.90
N VAL A 45 7.69 -19.41 11.38
CA VAL A 45 8.91 -19.19 10.59
C VAL A 45 8.89 -20.04 9.33
N ARG A 46 8.59 -21.33 9.42
CA ARG A 46 8.46 -22.23 8.26
C ARG A 46 7.46 -21.70 7.24
N ARG A 47 6.26 -21.30 7.67
CA ARG A 47 5.22 -20.76 6.78
C ARG A 47 5.63 -19.42 6.16
N GLY A 48 6.36 -18.60 6.91
CA GLY A 48 6.98 -17.37 6.42
C GLY A 48 7.97 -17.65 5.30
N LEU A 49 8.89 -18.60 5.49
CA LEU A 49 9.87 -19.03 4.48
C LEU A 49 9.19 -19.57 3.21
N GLU A 50 8.17 -20.43 3.36
CA GLU A 50 7.37 -20.94 2.23
C GLU A 50 6.73 -19.77 1.44
N SER A 51 6.15 -18.80 2.14
CA SER A 51 5.52 -17.62 1.53
C SER A 51 6.54 -16.73 0.81
N LEU A 52 7.73 -16.54 1.38
CA LEU A 52 8.82 -15.78 0.75
C LEU A 52 9.33 -16.46 -0.51
N ARG A 53 9.47 -17.79 -0.51
CA ARG A 53 9.89 -18.56 -1.68
C ARG A 53 8.92 -18.37 -2.84
N ASP A 54 7.62 -18.42 -2.55
CA ASP A 54 6.58 -18.24 -3.56
C ASP A 54 6.58 -16.83 -4.15
N ILE A 55 6.68 -15.80 -3.30
CA ILE A 55 6.58 -14.39 -3.73
C ILE A 55 7.85 -13.90 -4.42
N ARG A 56 9.04 -14.28 -3.95
CA ARG A 56 10.33 -13.83 -4.53
C ARG A 56 10.80 -14.68 -5.71
N GLY A 57 10.26 -15.90 -5.83
CA GLY A 57 10.78 -16.95 -6.70
C GLY A 57 11.99 -17.67 -6.10
N ALA A 58 12.17 -18.93 -6.49
CA ALA A 58 13.16 -19.84 -5.89
C ALA A 58 14.60 -19.27 -5.91
N ALA A 59 15.06 -18.73 -7.04
CA ALA A 59 16.43 -18.26 -7.18
C ALA A 59 16.76 -17.06 -6.26
N ASN A 60 15.84 -16.12 -6.08
CA ASN A 60 16.04 -14.97 -5.20
C ASN A 60 15.92 -15.39 -3.73
N TYR A 61 14.97 -16.28 -3.42
CA TYR A 61 14.81 -16.86 -2.10
C TYR A 61 16.06 -17.62 -1.64
N GLU A 62 16.60 -18.51 -2.48
CA GLU A 62 17.82 -19.28 -2.17
C GLU A 62 19.03 -18.38 -1.95
N ARG A 63 19.19 -17.34 -2.79
CA ARG A 63 20.27 -16.36 -2.63
C ARG A 63 20.16 -15.58 -1.32
N TRP A 64 18.96 -15.19 -0.93
CA TRP A 64 18.72 -14.53 0.36
C TRP A 64 19.02 -15.49 1.51
N LEU A 65 18.44 -16.70 1.49
CA LEU A 65 18.58 -17.69 2.55
C LEU A 65 20.06 -18.04 2.80
N TYR A 66 20.85 -18.25 1.74
CA TYR A 66 22.28 -18.52 1.83
C TYR A 66 23.10 -17.40 2.48
N ARG A 67 22.65 -16.15 2.35
CA ARG A 67 23.32 -14.98 2.94
C ARG A 67 22.83 -14.66 4.35
N SER A 68 21.77 -15.32 4.80
CA SER A 68 21.15 -15.03 6.08
C SER A 68 22.04 -15.46 7.24
N PRO A 69 22.19 -14.62 8.29
CA PRO A 69 22.94 -15.02 9.49
C PRO A 69 22.24 -16.15 10.27
N GLY A 70 20.93 -16.36 10.07
CA GLY A 70 20.13 -17.41 10.70
C GLY A 70 20.01 -18.70 9.90
N LEU A 71 20.85 -18.90 8.86
CA LEU A 71 20.77 -20.06 7.96
C LEU A 71 20.72 -21.42 8.71
N PRO A 72 21.60 -21.71 9.70
CA PRO A 72 21.56 -23.01 10.39
C PRO A 72 20.22 -23.28 11.11
N GLN A 73 19.61 -22.24 11.68
CA GLN A 73 18.32 -22.32 12.35
C GLN A 73 17.19 -22.52 11.34
N PHE A 74 17.24 -21.81 10.21
CA PHE A 74 16.27 -22.03 9.13
C PHE A 74 16.35 -23.44 8.57
N GLU A 75 17.54 -23.99 8.33
CA GLU A 75 17.71 -25.37 7.87
C GLU A 75 17.13 -26.37 8.87
N THR A 76 17.37 -26.15 10.17
CA THR A 76 16.79 -26.97 11.24
C THR A 76 15.25 -26.94 11.21
N ILE A 77 14.65 -25.74 11.10
CA ILE A 77 13.18 -25.58 11.04
C ILE A 77 12.60 -26.18 9.76
N LEU A 78 13.28 -26.05 8.62
CA LEU A 78 12.83 -26.60 7.34
C LEU A 78 12.90 -28.14 7.31
N ALA A 79 13.82 -28.75 8.06
CA ALA A 79 13.93 -30.19 8.21
C ALA A 79 12.93 -30.79 9.22
N GLU A 80 12.37 -29.99 10.13
CA GLU A 80 11.40 -30.43 11.14
C GLU A 80 10.07 -30.83 10.48
N MET A 81 9.45 -31.92 10.94
CA MET A 81 8.09 -32.27 10.54
C MET A 81 7.10 -31.57 11.46
N PHE A 82 6.12 -30.87 10.87
CA PHE A 82 5.01 -30.27 11.61
C PHE A 82 3.72 -30.98 11.25
N ASP A 83 2.99 -31.44 12.25
CA ASP A 83 1.71 -32.12 12.08
C ASP A 83 0.52 -31.15 11.96
N GLU A 84 0.71 -29.86 12.29
CA GLU A 84 -0.34 -28.84 12.33
C GLU A 84 -0.39 -27.94 11.09
N VAL A 85 -1.62 -27.58 10.69
CA VAL A 85 -1.87 -26.50 9.71
C VAL A 85 -1.88 -25.15 10.44
N GLY A 86 -0.70 -24.55 10.60
CA GLY A 86 -0.58 -23.17 11.11
C GLY A 86 -0.63 -22.11 10.01
N PHE A 87 -1.28 -20.97 10.30
CA PHE A 87 -1.21 -19.70 9.54
C PHE A 87 -1.64 -19.74 8.06
N PRO A 88 -2.82 -20.29 7.73
CA PRO A 88 -3.27 -20.46 6.33
C PRO A 88 -3.44 -19.13 5.56
N SER A 89 -3.63 -18.01 6.26
CA SER A 89 -3.75 -16.69 5.64
C SER A 89 -2.42 -16.02 5.33
N LEU A 90 -1.30 -16.47 5.92
CA LEU A 90 -0.01 -15.77 5.82
C LEU A 90 0.42 -15.62 4.36
N ARG A 91 0.39 -16.72 3.60
CA ARG A 91 0.74 -16.74 2.17
C ARG A 91 -0.04 -15.72 1.33
N LYS A 92 -1.32 -15.49 1.66
CA LYS A 92 -2.17 -14.54 0.95
C LYS A 92 -1.88 -13.08 1.31
N ARG A 93 -1.23 -12.83 2.45
CA ARG A 93 -0.95 -11.51 2.99
C ARG A 93 0.45 -11.01 2.61
N VAL A 94 1.38 -11.91 2.32
CA VAL A 94 2.75 -11.56 1.90
C VAL A 94 2.74 -11.04 0.46
N THR A 95 3.33 -9.87 0.23
CA THR A 95 3.38 -9.22 -1.09
C THR A 95 4.68 -8.44 -1.29
N MET A 96 5.03 -8.15 -2.54
CA MET A 96 6.08 -7.20 -2.88
C MET A 96 5.46 -5.80 -2.94
N THR A 97 5.69 -4.99 -1.92
CA THR A 97 5.09 -3.65 -1.86
C THR A 97 5.81 -2.68 -2.78
N THR A 98 5.08 -1.70 -3.32
CA THR A 98 5.68 -0.62 -4.11
C THR A 98 6.39 0.34 -3.14
N LYS A 99 7.71 0.45 -3.24
CA LYS A 99 8.52 1.31 -2.36
C LYS A 99 8.46 2.78 -2.81
N PRO A 100 8.35 3.76 -1.89
CA PRO A 100 8.41 5.19 -2.24
C PRO A 100 9.62 5.55 -3.11
N GLU A 101 10.79 4.99 -2.80
CA GLU A 101 12.04 5.26 -3.51
C GLU A 101 11.98 4.81 -4.98
N THR A 102 11.28 3.69 -5.26
CA THR A 102 11.04 3.21 -6.62
C THR A 102 10.20 4.20 -7.41
N VAL A 103 9.18 4.78 -6.78
CA VAL A 103 8.32 5.79 -7.39
C VAL A 103 9.09 7.09 -7.61
N GLU A 104 9.90 7.53 -6.66
CA GLU A 104 10.73 8.73 -6.82
C GLU A 104 11.79 8.57 -7.93
N GLN A 105 12.38 7.37 -8.07
CA GLN A 105 13.29 7.08 -9.18
C GLN A 105 12.55 7.14 -10.53
N TYR A 106 11.36 6.55 -10.60
CA TYR A 106 10.47 6.67 -11.77
C TYR A 106 10.20 8.15 -12.11
N LEU A 107 9.84 8.97 -11.11
CA LEU A 107 9.53 10.39 -11.30
C LEU A 107 10.77 11.21 -11.72
N ARG A 108 11.95 10.90 -11.20
CA ARG A 108 13.23 11.50 -11.64
C ARG A 108 13.50 11.23 -13.11
N GLU A 109 13.36 9.98 -13.54
CA GLU A 109 13.54 9.63 -14.95
C GLU A 109 12.50 10.28 -15.84
N LEU A 110 11.21 10.19 -15.48
CA LEU A 110 10.14 10.85 -16.22
C LEU A 110 10.41 12.36 -16.35
N GLY A 111 10.80 13.01 -15.25
CA GLY A 111 11.09 14.44 -15.22
C GLY A 111 12.28 14.89 -16.07
N GLN A 112 13.18 13.99 -16.45
CA GLN A 112 14.24 14.26 -17.42
C GLN A 112 13.74 14.15 -18.87
N LEU A 113 12.71 13.35 -19.12
CA LEU A 113 12.15 13.14 -20.46
C LEU A 113 11.18 14.24 -20.90
N VAL A 114 10.55 14.93 -19.95
CA VAL A 114 9.58 15.99 -20.27
C VAL A 114 10.28 17.22 -20.85
N ALA A 115 9.78 17.72 -21.98
CA ALA A 115 10.41 18.84 -22.71
C ALA A 115 10.21 20.21 -22.04
N GLN A 116 9.13 20.39 -21.27
CA GLN A 116 8.75 21.67 -20.67
C GLN A 116 8.33 21.50 -19.20
N PRO A 117 8.41 22.56 -18.37
CA PRO A 117 7.88 22.53 -17.02
C PRO A 117 6.44 22.00 -17.00
N THR A 118 6.22 20.90 -16.28
CA THR A 118 4.93 20.19 -16.25
C THR A 118 4.54 19.88 -14.83
N ARG A 119 3.29 20.19 -14.49
CA ARG A 119 2.68 19.82 -13.22
C ARG A 119 2.04 18.44 -13.34
N LEU A 120 2.36 17.55 -12.41
CA LEU A 120 1.78 16.21 -12.32
C LEU A 120 1.12 16.05 -10.95
N VAL A 121 -0.18 15.75 -10.95
CA VAL A 121 -0.92 15.48 -9.72
C VAL A 121 -1.16 13.98 -9.63
N ILE A 122 -0.76 13.35 -8.53
CA ILE A 122 -0.88 11.91 -8.32
C ILE A 122 -1.94 11.67 -7.25
N GLY A 123 -2.85 10.75 -7.51
CA GLY A 123 -3.82 10.23 -6.57
C GLY A 123 -3.67 8.72 -6.34
N GLY A 124 -4.78 8.08 -5.99
CA GLY A 124 -4.84 6.63 -5.83
C GLY A 124 -3.88 6.09 -4.76
N ALA A 125 -3.42 4.86 -4.97
CA ALA A 125 -2.57 4.18 -3.99
C ALA A 125 -1.17 4.81 -3.87
N ILE A 126 -0.61 5.31 -4.98
CA ILE A 126 0.75 5.88 -4.99
C ILE A 126 0.82 7.16 -4.14
N ALA A 127 -0.20 8.02 -4.18
CA ALA A 127 -0.25 9.18 -3.31
C ALA A 127 -0.26 8.78 -1.83
N GLY A 128 -1.04 7.76 -1.45
CA GLY A 128 -1.03 7.22 -0.09
C GLY A 128 0.30 6.57 0.30
N ILE A 129 0.98 5.88 -0.62
CA ILE A 129 2.30 5.27 -0.40
C ILE A 129 3.36 6.35 -0.17
N LEU A 130 3.42 7.36 -1.04
CA LEU A 130 4.40 8.45 -0.94
C LEU A 130 4.16 9.33 0.31
N ALA A 131 2.91 9.47 0.75
CA ALA A 131 2.57 10.16 1.99
C ALA A 131 2.74 9.29 3.25
N GLY A 132 3.15 8.02 3.12
CA GLY A 132 3.42 7.11 4.23
C GLY A 132 2.18 6.49 4.89
N TYR A 133 1.01 6.59 4.26
CA TYR A 133 -0.26 6.06 4.79
C TYR A 133 -0.62 4.66 4.27
N LEU A 134 -0.08 4.25 3.12
CA LEU A 134 -0.36 2.95 2.52
C LEU A 134 0.92 2.16 2.29
N GLN A 135 0.83 0.85 2.47
CA GLN A 135 1.89 -0.10 2.15
C GLN A 135 1.28 -1.29 1.41
N ARG A 136 1.26 -1.21 0.08
CA ARG A 136 0.71 -2.27 -0.78
C ARG A 136 1.42 -2.33 -2.13
N ARG A 137 1.20 -3.42 -2.86
CA ARG A 137 1.59 -3.51 -4.27
C ARG A 137 0.63 -2.71 -5.14
N THR A 138 1.16 -1.88 -6.02
CA THR A 138 0.40 -1.26 -7.11
C THR A 138 1.27 -1.15 -8.35
N GLU A 139 0.64 -1.33 -9.50
CA GLU A 139 1.27 -1.17 -10.82
C GLU A 139 0.86 0.16 -11.47
N ASP A 140 -0.04 0.89 -10.84
CA ASP A 140 -0.67 2.10 -11.37
C ASP A 140 -0.21 3.33 -10.58
N ILE A 141 0.22 4.36 -11.30
CA ILE A 141 0.34 5.74 -10.84
C ILE A 141 -0.86 6.50 -11.39
N ASP A 142 -1.89 6.62 -10.55
CA ASP A 142 -3.18 7.19 -10.92
C ASP A 142 -3.13 8.71 -10.95
N LEU A 143 -3.51 9.30 -12.08
CA LEU A 143 -3.65 10.75 -12.26
C LEU A 143 -5.14 11.15 -12.31
N PRO A 144 -5.53 12.31 -11.76
CA PRO A 144 -6.88 12.81 -11.93
C PRO A 144 -7.11 13.21 -13.40
N ASP A 145 -8.22 12.73 -13.96
CA ASP A 145 -8.78 12.95 -15.29
C ASP A 145 -7.94 12.44 -16.45
N GLU A 146 -6.77 13.02 -16.71
CA GLU A 146 -5.94 12.61 -17.84
C GLU A 146 -4.43 12.82 -17.62
N VAL A 147 -3.63 12.05 -18.36
CA VAL A 147 -2.18 12.24 -18.42
C VAL A 147 -1.87 13.56 -19.13
N PRO A 148 -1.07 14.48 -18.56
CA PRO A 148 -0.72 15.75 -19.19
C PRO A 148 -0.15 15.58 -20.60
N GLU A 149 -0.49 16.50 -21.50
CA GLU A 149 -0.09 16.43 -22.92
C GLU A 149 1.42 16.27 -23.10
N ALA A 150 2.22 17.01 -22.31
CA ALA A 150 3.68 16.96 -22.35
C ALA A 150 4.26 15.57 -22.01
N ILE A 151 3.49 14.71 -21.33
CA ILE A 151 3.86 13.34 -20.98
C ILE A 151 3.24 12.33 -21.97
N ARG A 152 2.03 12.60 -22.45
CA ARG A 152 1.28 11.73 -23.38
C ARG A 152 2.05 11.42 -24.67
N GLY A 153 2.89 12.33 -25.13
CA GLY A 153 3.75 12.16 -26.30
C GLY A 153 4.90 11.16 -26.11
N LEU A 154 5.22 10.76 -24.87
CA LEU A 154 6.39 9.93 -24.52
C LEU A 154 6.09 8.42 -24.54
N ARG A 155 5.18 7.94 -25.39
CA ARG A 155 4.64 6.56 -25.32
C ARG A 155 5.72 5.48 -25.21
N GLY A 156 6.72 5.51 -26.10
CA GLY A 156 7.80 4.51 -26.10
C GLY A 156 8.67 4.56 -24.84
N GLN A 157 8.91 5.75 -24.29
CA GLN A 157 9.65 5.92 -23.05
C GLN A 157 8.81 5.51 -21.83
N LEU A 158 7.50 5.79 -21.83
CA LEU A 158 6.58 5.34 -20.78
C LEU A 158 6.50 3.81 -20.72
N ASP A 159 6.52 3.12 -21.86
CA ASP A 159 6.58 1.66 -21.91
C ASP A 159 7.89 1.11 -21.32
N GLN A 160 9.03 1.76 -21.63
CA GLN A 160 10.32 1.40 -21.05
C GLN A 160 10.36 1.61 -19.54
N LEU A 161 9.80 2.73 -19.06
CA LEU A 161 9.68 3.01 -17.63
C LEU A 161 8.77 1.98 -16.95
N ALA A 162 7.63 1.64 -17.56
CA ALA A 162 6.73 0.61 -17.04
C ALA A 162 7.39 -0.76 -16.95
N GLN A 163 8.19 -1.15 -17.93
CA GLN A 163 8.93 -2.41 -17.88
C GLN A 163 10.00 -2.41 -16.78
N ARG A 164 10.70 -1.28 -16.58
CA ARG A 164 11.80 -1.18 -15.61
C ARG A 164 11.31 -1.12 -14.17
N TYR A 165 10.25 -0.35 -13.92
CA TYR A 165 9.76 -0.04 -12.58
C TYR A 165 8.51 -0.85 -12.21
N GLY A 166 7.85 -1.50 -13.17
CA GLY A 166 6.56 -2.14 -12.95
C GLY A 166 5.42 -1.15 -12.72
N LEU A 167 5.59 0.13 -13.11
CA LEU A 167 4.65 1.22 -12.85
C LEU A 167 4.18 1.89 -14.14
N ARG A 168 2.87 2.02 -14.30
CA ARG A 168 2.19 2.63 -15.45
C ARG A 168 1.47 3.89 -15.01
N LEU A 169 1.52 4.94 -15.83
CA LEU A 169 0.62 6.08 -15.64
C LEU A 169 -0.78 5.68 -16.09
N THR A 170 -1.74 5.86 -15.20
CA THR A 170 -3.17 5.61 -15.42
C THR A 170 -3.94 6.87 -15.07
N HIS A 171 -5.26 6.83 -15.22
CA HIS A 171 -6.11 7.93 -14.76
C HIS A 171 -7.36 7.40 -14.05
N PHE A 172 -7.88 8.23 -13.16
CA PHE A 172 -9.19 8.08 -12.55
C PHE A 172 -9.96 9.39 -12.73
N GLN A 173 -11.27 9.35 -12.62
CA GLN A 173 -12.08 10.56 -12.80
C GLN A 173 -12.08 11.39 -11.52
N SER A 174 -11.71 12.67 -11.61
CA SER A 174 -11.62 13.55 -10.44
C SER A 174 -12.95 13.82 -9.77
N HIS A 175 -14.08 13.58 -10.46
CA HIS A 175 -15.41 13.68 -9.86
C HIS A 175 -15.66 12.68 -8.72
N TYR A 176 -14.78 11.68 -8.53
CA TYR A 176 -14.78 10.80 -7.36
C TYR A 176 -14.10 11.40 -6.13
N LEU A 177 -13.55 12.61 -6.21
CA LEU A 177 -12.96 13.33 -5.09
C LEU A 177 -13.94 14.38 -4.53
N PRO A 178 -13.78 14.76 -3.24
CA PRO A 178 -14.57 15.85 -2.65
C PRO A 178 -14.30 17.19 -3.32
N GLU A 179 -15.26 18.10 -3.27
CA GLU A 179 -15.11 19.46 -3.79
C GLU A 179 -13.93 20.19 -3.14
N GLY A 180 -13.22 21.00 -3.94
CA GLY A 180 -12.05 21.76 -3.50
C GLY A 180 -10.80 20.92 -3.23
N TRP A 181 -10.75 19.64 -3.62
CA TRP A 181 -9.57 18.78 -3.42
C TRP A 181 -8.29 19.38 -4.05
N GLN A 182 -8.43 20.17 -5.11
CA GLN A 182 -7.31 20.84 -5.79
C GLN A 182 -6.60 21.85 -4.89
N ASP A 183 -7.30 22.44 -3.92
CA ASP A 183 -6.74 23.42 -2.97
C ASP A 183 -6.03 22.76 -1.80
N ARG A 184 -6.22 21.45 -1.62
CA ARG A 184 -5.65 20.63 -0.54
C ARG A 184 -4.47 19.77 -1.00
N LEU A 185 -3.91 20.05 -2.17
CA LEU A 185 -2.79 19.29 -2.71
C LEU A 185 -1.49 19.49 -1.91
N HIS A 186 -0.77 18.40 -1.70
CA HIS A 186 0.53 18.40 -1.02
C HIS A 186 1.66 18.38 -2.04
N SER A 187 2.65 19.25 -1.87
CA SER A 187 3.86 19.20 -2.70
C SER A 187 4.73 18.03 -2.30
N LEU A 188 4.97 17.10 -3.24
CA LEU A 188 6.03 16.09 -3.09
C LEU A 188 7.39 16.69 -3.40
N GLY A 189 7.45 17.56 -4.43
CA GLY A 189 8.68 18.24 -4.83
C GLY A 189 8.83 18.35 -6.34
N THR A 190 10.05 18.67 -6.76
CA THR A 190 10.39 18.87 -8.17
C THR A 190 11.44 17.85 -8.62
N PHE A 191 11.14 17.17 -9.72
CA PHE A 191 11.98 16.15 -10.35
C PHE A 191 12.34 16.62 -11.75
N GLY A 192 13.48 17.30 -11.91
CA GLY A 192 13.83 17.92 -13.18
C GLY A 192 12.81 18.99 -13.59
N ARG A 193 12.11 18.77 -14.71
CA ARG A 193 11.04 19.67 -15.21
C ARG A 193 9.64 19.29 -14.71
N LEU A 194 9.53 18.29 -13.85
CA LEU A 194 8.27 17.79 -13.33
C LEU A 194 8.04 18.31 -11.91
N THR A 195 6.99 19.10 -11.70
CA THR A 195 6.53 19.46 -10.35
C THR A 195 5.43 18.48 -9.95
N VAL A 196 5.65 17.73 -8.87
CA VAL A 196 4.75 16.65 -8.44
C VAL A 196 3.99 17.04 -7.19
N LEU A 197 2.68 16.86 -7.25
CA LEU A 197 1.73 17.11 -6.16
C LEU A 197 0.95 15.83 -5.88
N LEU A 198 0.53 15.65 -4.63
CA LEU A 198 -0.25 14.51 -4.16
C LEU A 198 -1.65 14.97 -3.75
N VAL A 199 -2.66 14.18 -4.10
CA VAL A 199 -4.00 14.30 -3.53
C VAL A 199 -3.93 14.04 -2.04
N ASP A 200 -4.66 14.85 -1.25
CA ASP A 200 -4.71 14.74 0.20
C ASP A 200 -5.17 13.34 0.66
N PRO A 201 -4.53 12.72 1.67
CA PRO A 201 -4.93 11.42 2.20
C PRO A 201 -6.39 11.32 2.64
N TYR A 202 -6.97 12.40 3.19
CA TYR A 202 -8.38 12.47 3.56
C TYR A 202 -9.28 12.51 2.31
N ASP A 203 -8.89 13.24 1.26
CA ASP A 203 -9.63 13.23 -0.02
C ASP A 203 -9.57 11.85 -0.69
N LEU A 204 -8.44 11.14 -0.61
CA LEU A 204 -8.30 9.76 -1.07
C LEU A 204 -9.20 8.81 -0.26
N PHE A 205 -9.22 8.96 1.08
CA PHE A 205 -10.09 8.17 1.94
C PHE A 205 -11.56 8.38 1.56
N VAL A 206 -11.99 9.65 1.45
CA VAL A 206 -13.37 9.97 1.11
C VAL A 206 -13.72 9.42 -0.27
N GLY A 207 -12.90 9.62 -1.30
CA GLY A 207 -13.17 9.07 -2.63
C GLY A 207 -13.28 7.53 -2.63
N LYS A 208 -12.42 6.84 -1.85
CA LYS A 208 -12.50 5.37 -1.69
C LYS A 208 -13.72 4.92 -0.90
N LEU A 209 -14.22 5.74 0.04
CA LEU A 209 -15.40 5.42 0.83
C LEU A 209 -16.61 5.13 -0.05
N PHE A 210 -16.75 5.81 -1.19
CA PHE A 210 -17.83 5.60 -2.16
C PHE A 210 -17.58 4.44 -3.13
N SER A 211 -16.42 3.76 -3.08
CA SER A 211 -16.07 2.65 -3.97
C SER A 211 -16.57 1.29 -3.46
N ARG A 212 -16.95 0.41 -4.39
CA ARG A 212 -17.28 -1.01 -4.11
C ARG A 212 -16.12 -1.97 -4.38
N ARG A 213 -14.98 -1.47 -4.86
CA ARG A 213 -13.83 -2.32 -5.24
C ARG A 213 -13.16 -2.89 -4.00
N GLU A 214 -12.83 -4.17 -4.03
CA GLU A 214 -12.19 -4.87 -2.91
C GLU A 214 -10.88 -4.21 -2.46
N LYS A 215 -10.02 -3.82 -3.42
CA LYS A 215 -8.77 -3.11 -3.12
C LYS A 215 -8.97 -1.77 -2.39
N ASP A 216 -10.06 -1.06 -2.69
CA ASP A 216 -10.35 0.21 -2.01
C ASP A 216 -10.83 -0.01 -0.58
N ARG A 217 -11.55 -1.13 -0.32
CA ARG A 217 -11.93 -1.53 1.04
C ARG A 217 -10.71 -1.91 1.89
N ASP A 218 -9.73 -2.57 1.31
CA ASP A 218 -8.47 -2.87 2.00
C ASP A 218 -7.71 -1.58 2.36
N ASP A 219 -7.61 -0.65 1.40
CA ASP A 219 -6.99 0.66 1.64
C ASP A 219 -7.73 1.43 2.75
N LEU A 220 -9.07 1.44 2.74
CA LEU A 220 -9.88 2.10 3.76
C LEU A 220 -9.60 1.59 5.18
N ARG A 221 -9.39 0.28 5.36
CA ARG A 221 -9.06 -0.28 6.69
C ARG A 221 -7.73 0.23 7.22
N VAL A 222 -6.73 0.35 6.34
CA VAL A 222 -5.41 0.88 6.71
C VAL A 222 -5.50 2.38 6.99
N LEU A 223 -6.15 3.14 6.09
CA LEU A 223 -6.31 4.59 6.23
C LEU A 223 -7.13 4.97 7.48
N ALA A 224 -8.20 4.24 7.81
CA ALA A 224 -9.03 4.52 8.99
C ALA A 224 -8.26 4.38 10.31
N GLN A 225 -7.20 3.56 10.35
CA GLN A 225 -6.34 3.42 11.54
C GLN A 225 -5.32 4.56 11.65
N ALA A 226 -4.91 5.14 10.53
CA ALA A 226 -3.88 6.17 10.47
C ALA A 226 -4.44 7.60 10.48
N LEU A 227 -5.64 7.81 9.95
CA LEU A 227 -6.26 9.12 9.80
C LEU A 227 -7.13 9.49 11.00
N ASP A 228 -7.08 10.77 11.38
CA ASP A 228 -7.97 11.33 12.40
C ASP A 228 -9.44 11.35 11.93
N LYS A 229 -10.30 10.59 12.61
CA LYS A 229 -11.73 10.45 12.26
C LYS A 229 -12.47 11.80 12.20
N PRO A 230 -12.34 12.73 13.17
CA PRO A 230 -12.94 14.06 13.06
C PRO A 230 -12.56 14.82 11.77
N LYS A 231 -11.28 14.81 11.38
CA LYS A 231 -10.84 15.42 10.11
C LYS A 231 -11.42 14.71 8.88
N THR A 232 -11.56 13.39 8.92
CA THR A 232 -12.25 12.63 7.86
C THR A 232 -13.70 13.06 7.72
N ILE A 233 -14.41 13.25 8.83
CA ILE A 233 -15.80 13.75 8.84
C ILE A 233 -15.87 15.16 8.24
N ALA A 234 -14.92 16.04 8.56
CA ALA A 234 -14.85 17.36 7.96
C ALA A 234 -14.67 17.29 6.42
N HIS A 235 -13.85 16.38 5.91
CA HIS A 235 -13.69 16.18 4.47
C HIS A 235 -14.95 15.59 3.81
N LEU A 236 -15.72 14.77 4.51
CA LEU A 236 -16.99 14.25 4.01
C LEU A 236 -18.02 15.36 3.73
N ALA A 237 -17.96 16.49 4.44
CA ALA A 237 -18.84 17.63 4.19
C ALA A 237 -18.63 18.23 2.79
N HIS A 238 -17.45 18.04 2.19
CA HIS A 238 -17.15 18.49 0.83
C HIS A 238 -17.53 17.48 -0.26
N ALA A 239 -18.08 16.32 0.10
CA ALA A 239 -18.43 15.24 -0.83
C ALA A 239 -19.90 15.28 -1.31
N LEU A 240 -20.56 16.44 -1.26
CA LEU A 240 -21.99 16.57 -1.60
C LEU A 240 -22.31 16.05 -3.02
N ASN A 241 -21.39 16.26 -3.97
CA ASN A 241 -21.48 15.72 -5.33
C ASN A 241 -21.56 14.18 -5.36
N LEU A 242 -20.83 13.49 -4.48
CA LEU A 242 -20.82 12.02 -4.39
C LEU A 242 -22.09 11.47 -3.75
N PHE A 243 -22.67 12.20 -2.80
CA PHE A 243 -23.92 11.84 -2.15
C PHE A 243 -25.15 11.92 -3.07
N ALA A 244 -25.03 12.63 -4.20
CA ALA A 244 -26.12 12.77 -5.17
C ALA A 244 -26.46 11.45 -5.89
N ASP A 245 -25.51 10.51 -5.98
CA ASP A 245 -25.76 9.17 -6.53
C ASP A 245 -26.17 8.20 -5.40
N PRO A 246 -27.40 7.64 -5.41
CA PRO A 246 -27.87 6.71 -4.38
C PRO A 246 -26.98 5.47 -4.23
N ASN A 247 -26.39 4.96 -5.31
CA ASN A 247 -25.55 3.76 -5.28
C ASN A 247 -24.21 4.03 -4.60
N LEU A 248 -23.62 5.21 -4.85
CA LEU A 248 -22.40 5.66 -4.20
C LEU A 248 -22.68 5.92 -2.71
N LYS A 249 -23.77 6.61 -2.39
CA LYS A 249 -24.20 6.85 -1.00
C LYS A 249 -24.36 5.54 -0.23
N GLN A 250 -25.01 4.53 -0.81
CA GLN A 250 -25.14 3.22 -0.19
C GLN A 250 -23.77 2.56 0.06
N ALA A 251 -22.86 2.62 -0.92
CA ALA A 251 -21.51 2.08 -0.75
C ALA A 251 -20.75 2.77 0.40
N ALA A 252 -20.86 4.10 0.51
CA ALA A 252 -20.28 4.86 1.61
C ALA A 252 -20.87 4.49 2.98
N GLN A 253 -22.19 4.27 3.05
CA GLN A 253 -22.85 3.81 4.29
C GLN A 253 -22.35 2.44 4.73
N GLU A 254 -22.29 1.48 3.80
CA GLU A 254 -21.78 0.13 4.08
C GLU A 254 -20.32 0.16 4.51
N ASN A 255 -19.46 0.85 3.76
CA ASN A 255 -18.04 0.95 4.08
C ASN A 255 -17.81 1.67 5.42
N TRP A 256 -18.54 2.75 5.71
CA TRP A 256 -18.40 3.47 6.99
C TRP A 256 -18.80 2.59 8.19
N TYR A 257 -19.93 1.87 8.07
CA TYR A 257 -20.36 0.94 9.11
C TYR A 257 -19.34 -0.18 9.34
N ILE A 258 -18.74 -0.72 8.28
CA ILE A 258 -17.67 -1.74 8.40
C ILE A 258 -16.45 -1.18 9.14
N LEU A 259 -16.08 0.08 8.91
CA LEU A 259 -14.88 0.69 9.51
C LEU A 259 -15.08 1.14 10.95
N TYR A 260 -16.24 1.71 11.27
CA TYR A 260 -16.47 2.40 12.55
C TYR A 260 -17.60 1.82 13.40
N GLY A 261 -18.41 0.89 12.88
CA GLY A 261 -19.52 0.27 13.61
C GLY A 261 -20.71 1.20 13.88
N GLU A 262 -20.80 2.32 13.17
CA GLU A 262 -21.81 3.37 13.37
C GLU A 262 -22.39 3.82 12.02
N PRO A 263 -23.54 4.53 11.96
CA PRO A 263 -24.05 5.08 10.72
C PRO A 263 -23.14 6.17 10.15
N LEU A 264 -23.09 6.27 8.82
CA LEU A 264 -22.38 7.36 8.13
C LEU A 264 -22.93 8.72 8.58
N PRO A 265 -22.09 9.65 9.04
CA PRO A 265 -22.52 10.98 9.47
C PRO A 265 -23.30 11.67 8.36
N GLU A 266 -24.37 12.36 8.73
CA GLU A 266 -25.06 13.23 7.78
C GLU A 266 -24.11 14.34 7.36
N ALA A 267 -23.83 14.43 6.06
CA ALA A 267 -23.19 15.61 5.52
C ALA A 267 -24.14 16.79 5.79
N SER A 268 -23.77 17.62 6.77
CA SER A 268 -24.52 18.85 7.05
C SER A 268 -24.34 19.74 5.83
N ALA A 269 -25.44 19.95 5.10
CA ALA A 269 -25.49 20.86 3.96
C ALA A 269 -25.34 22.33 4.39
#